data_AF-A0AAW0B946-F1
#
_entry.id   AF-A0AAW0B946-F1
#
_cell.length_a   1.000
_cell.length_b   1.000
_cell.length_c   1.000
_cell.angle_alpha   90.00
_cell.angle_beta   90.00
_cell.angle_gamma   90.00
#
_symmetry.space_group_name_H-M   'P 1'
#
loop_
_entity.id
_entity.type
_entity.pdbx_description
1 polymer ?
#
loop_
_entity_poly.entity_id
_entity_poly.type
_entity_poly.pdbx_seq_one_letter_code
_entity_poly.pdbx_strand_id
1 'polypeptide(L)'
;MHFNFFALALTGLAAGAAAQSGFCPEASRFGGVSVSPSTISPGDTFTVTANLTCAVELGNTPTFLDYYIDGTATHTISGPILVARRTFDASGPPIDKFDAVLPDWFYFTDATYSLRMENSFAREGPSGDKVITVGGLSTGIQITGIESN
;
A
#
# COMPACT_ATOMS: atom_id res chain seq x y z
N MET A 1 -61.26 -22.05 41.30
CA MET A 1 -60.21 -21.03 41.51
C MET A 1 -59.14 -21.28 40.46
N HIS A 2 -59.06 -20.42 39.44
CA HIS A 2 -58.15 -20.56 38.30
C HIS A 2 -56.91 -19.68 38.54
N PHE A 3 -55.71 -20.26 38.45
CA PHE A 3 -54.45 -19.52 38.51
C PHE A 3 -53.76 -19.66 37.14
N ASN A 4 -53.81 -18.61 36.32
CA ASN A 4 -53.11 -18.54 35.04
C ASN A 4 -51.66 -18.07 35.27
N PHE A 5 -50.69 -18.88 34.84
CA PHE A 5 -49.28 -18.53 34.81
C PHE A 5 -48.99 -17.60 33.62
N PHE A 6 -48.39 -16.43 33.89
CA PHE A 6 -47.87 -15.49 32.89
C PHE A 6 -46.54 -16.00 32.32
N ALA A 7 -46.46 -16.17 30.99
CA ALA A 7 -45.22 -16.45 30.29
C ALA A 7 -44.51 -15.12 29.90
N LEU A 8 -43.29 -14.91 30.41
CA LEU A 8 -42.42 -13.81 29.98
C LEU A 8 -41.71 -14.21 28.66
N ALA A 9 -41.96 -13.45 27.60
CA ALA A 9 -41.22 -13.56 26.35
C ALA A 9 -39.87 -12.81 26.46
N LEU A 10 -38.76 -13.53 26.31
CA LEU A 10 -37.43 -12.94 26.12
C LEU A 10 -37.29 -12.49 24.66
N THR A 11 -37.33 -11.19 24.41
CA THR A 11 -36.94 -10.62 23.12
C THR A 11 -35.41 -10.64 23.01
N GLY A 12 -34.88 -11.48 22.12
CA GLY A 12 -33.46 -11.54 21.81
C GLY A 12 -32.98 -10.22 21.22
N LEU A 13 -32.00 -9.58 21.85
CA LEU A 13 -31.23 -8.53 21.21
C LEU A 13 -30.32 -9.18 20.17
N ALA A 14 -30.68 -9.04 18.89
CA ALA A 14 -29.72 -9.23 17.82
C ALA A 14 -28.69 -8.09 17.94
N ALA A 15 -27.55 -8.37 18.60
CA ALA A 15 -26.37 -7.53 18.49
C ALA A 15 -25.95 -7.58 17.01
N GLY A 16 -26.31 -6.53 16.27
CA GLY A 16 -25.71 -6.29 14.96
C GLY A 16 -24.21 -6.27 15.16
N ALA A 17 -23.50 -7.19 14.50
CA ALA A 17 -22.06 -7.14 14.41
C ALA A 17 -21.70 -5.84 13.68
N ALA A 18 -21.49 -4.77 14.44
CA ALA A 18 -20.74 -3.63 13.93
C ALA A 18 -19.39 -4.21 13.50
N ALA A 19 -19.10 -4.14 12.21
CA ALA A 19 -17.80 -4.49 11.67
C ALA A 19 -16.76 -3.78 12.54
N GLN A 20 -15.88 -4.56 13.20
CA GLN A 20 -14.75 -3.99 13.90
C GLN A 20 -13.91 -3.28 12.85
N SER A 21 -13.94 -1.95 12.84
CA SER A 21 -12.96 -1.15 12.10
C SER A 21 -11.58 -1.63 12.54
N GLY A 22 -10.76 -2.09 11.61
CA GLY A 22 -9.39 -2.48 11.91
C GLY A 22 -8.68 -1.33 12.61
N PHE A 23 -7.82 -1.63 13.59
CA PHE A 23 -6.96 -0.60 14.15
C PHE A 23 -5.95 -0.17 13.08
N CYS A 24 -6.24 0.93 12.39
CA CYS A 24 -5.33 1.52 11.41
C CYS A 24 -4.58 2.69 12.05
N PRO A 25 -3.29 2.51 12.43
CA PRO A 25 -2.49 3.62 12.93
C PRO A 25 -2.27 4.64 11.80
N GLU A 26 -2.14 5.91 12.18
CA GLU A 26 -1.92 7.00 11.21
C GLU A 26 -0.64 6.82 10.36
N ALA A 27 0.34 6.05 10.87
CA ALA A 27 1.54 5.66 10.11
C ALA A 27 1.21 4.77 8.90
N SER A 28 0.12 4.00 8.94
CA SER A 28 -0.35 3.11 7.88
C SER A 28 -1.45 3.74 7.04
N ARG A 29 -1.64 5.08 7.10
CA ARG A 29 -2.70 5.78 6.37
C ARG A 29 -2.63 5.63 4.85
N PHE A 30 -1.49 5.19 4.32
CA PHE A 30 -1.29 4.87 2.90
C PHE A 30 -1.12 3.38 2.63
N GLY A 31 -1.30 2.52 3.66
CA GLY A 31 -1.16 1.07 3.58
C GLY A 31 0.19 0.55 4.10
N GLY A 32 0.66 -0.55 3.52
CA GLY A 32 1.98 -1.14 3.71
C GLY A 32 2.48 -1.75 2.40
N VAL A 33 3.79 -1.71 2.15
CA VAL A 33 4.41 -2.28 0.95
C VAL A 33 5.55 -3.24 1.33
N SER A 34 5.65 -4.36 0.63
CA SER A 34 6.71 -5.34 0.79
C SER A 34 7.20 -5.87 -0.56
N VAL A 35 8.43 -6.39 -0.55
CA VAL A 35 9.11 -6.95 -1.73
C VAL A 35 9.69 -8.31 -1.37
N SER A 36 9.58 -9.29 -2.27
CA SER A 36 10.14 -10.62 -2.10
C SER A 36 10.65 -11.19 -3.44
N PRO A 37 11.92 -11.60 -3.55
CA PRO A 37 12.99 -11.38 -2.58
C PRO A 37 13.35 -9.89 -2.47
N SER A 38 13.84 -9.44 -1.31
CA SER A 38 14.31 -8.06 -1.12
C SER A 38 15.78 -7.85 -1.48
N THR A 39 16.52 -8.93 -1.78
CA THR A 39 17.88 -8.88 -2.35
C THR A 39 17.79 -9.37 -3.79
N ILE A 40 18.12 -8.50 -4.74
CA ILE A 40 17.90 -8.71 -6.18
C ILE A 40 19.07 -8.17 -7.01
N SER A 41 19.32 -8.77 -8.17
CA SER A 41 20.27 -8.28 -9.17
C SER A 41 19.54 -7.86 -10.44
N PRO A 42 20.17 -7.03 -11.31
CA PRO A 42 19.57 -6.69 -12.60
C PRO A 42 19.17 -7.93 -13.40
N GLY A 43 17.95 -7.92 -13.95
CA GLY A 43 17.34 -9.07 -14.62
C GLY A 43 16.57 -10.04 -13.72
N ASP A 44 16.70 -9.95 -12.39
CA ASP A 44 15.93 -10.79 -11.47
C ASP A 44 14.46 -10.37 -11.42
N THR A 45 13.58 -11.37 -11.28
CA THR A 45 12.15 -11.16 -11.00
C THR A 45 11.92 -11.05 -9.49
N PHE A 46 11.14 -10.06 -9.08
CA PHE A 46 10.67 -9.89 -7.70
C PHE A 46 9.18 -9.61 -7.64
N THR A 47 8.55 -10.02 -6.55
CA THR A 47 7.14 -9.76 -6.28
C THR A 47 6.99 -8.53 -5.40
N VAL A 48 6.14 -7.60 -5.81
CA VAL A 48 5.68 -6.47 -4.99
C VAL A 48 4.31 -6.82 -4.41
N THR A 49 4.10 -6.51 -3.13
CA THR A 49 2.79 -6.59 -2.49
C THR A 49 2.50 -5.31 -1.71
N ALA A 50 1.42 -4.63 -2.06
CA ALA A 50 0.87 -3.50 -1.32
C ALA A 50 -0.45 -3.90 -0.65
N ASN A 51 -0.51 -3.74 0.68
CA ASN A 51 -1.74 -3.87 1.44
C ASN A 51 -2.31 -2.48 1.74
N LEU A 52 -3.46 -2.18 1.16
CA LEU A 52 -4.09 -0.87 1.16
C LEU A 52 -5.33 -0.82 2.06
N THR A 53 -5.59 -1.85 2.88
CA THR A 53 -6.75 -1.90 3.78
C THR A 53 -6.86 -0.62 4.61
N CYS A 54 -5.77 -0.20 5.26
CA CYS A 54 -5.79 1.02 6.06
C CYS A 54 -5.88 2.31 5.23
N ALA A 55 -5.39 2.31 3.99
CA ALA A 55 -5.58 3.44 3.11
C ALA A 55 -7.07 3.63 2.79
N VAL A 56 -7.76 2.54 2.46
CA VAL A 56 -9.20 2.56 2.19
C VAL A 56 -10.00 2.91 3.44
N GLU A 57 -9.71 2.30 4.59
CA GLU A 57 -10.42 2.56 5.86
C GLU A 57 -10.27 4.01 6.35
N LEU A 58 -9.11 4.63 6.13
CA LEU A 58 -8.84 6.02 6.51
C LEU A 58 -9.20 7.04 5.42
N GLY A 59 -9.87 6.61 4.35
CA GLY A 59 -10.38 7.49 3.30
C GLY A 59 -9.33 7.98 2.29
N ASN A 60 -8.15 7.36 2.25
CA ASN A 60 -7.10 7.59 1.25
C ASN A 60 -7.15 6.54 0.13
N THR A 61 -8.37 6.19 -0.32
CA THR A 61 -8.61 5.17 -1.35
C THR A 61 -7.86 5.53 -2.64
N PRO A 62 -6.92 4.68 -3.09
CA PRO A 62 -6.12 4.98 -4.27
C PRO A 62 -6.95 5.08 -5.54
N THR A 63 -6.50 5.92 -6.46
CA THR A 63 -6.88 5.92 -7.89
C THR A 63 -5.77 5.28 -8.71
N PHE A 64 -4.52 5.71 -8.46
CA PHE A 64 -3.33 5.17 -9.09
C PHE A 64 -2.29 4.80 -8.04
N LEU A 65 -1.54 3.73 -8.33
CA LEU A 65 -0.38 3.30 -7.57
C LEU A 65 0.82 3.31 -8.51
N ASP A 66 1.80 4.13 -8.19
CA ASP A 66 3.07 4.17 -8.90
C ASP A 66 4.16 3.56 -8.02
N TYR A 67 4.93 2.63 -8.58
CA TYR A 67 6.00 1.94 -7.88
C TYR A 67 7.33 2.35 -8.50
N TYR A 68 8.21 2.90 -7.69
CA TYR A 68 9.52 3.38 -8.09
C TYR A 68 10.61 2.63 -7.34
N ILE A 69 11.74 2.39 -8.01
CA ILE A 69 13.00 2.16 -7.32
C ILE A 69 13.67 3.53 -7.17
N ASP A 70 13.92 3.91 -5.94
CA ASP A 70 14.64 5.14 -5.61
C ASP A 70 15.91 4.80 -4.84
N GLY A 71 16.98 5.54 -5.13
CA GLY A 71 18.27 5.35 -4.52
C GLY A 71 18.74 6.62 -3.83
N THR A 72 19.64 6.47 -2.87
CA THR A 72 20.37 7.61 -2.30
C THR A 72 21.82 7.23 -2.13
N ALA A 73 22.71 8.07 -2.66
CA ALA A 73 24.15 7.90 -2.58
C ALA A 73 24.81 9.22 -2.16
N THR A 74 26.13 9.20 -1.98
CA THR A 74 26.93 10.41 -1.69
C THR A 74 27.07 11.36 -2.89
N HIS A 75 26.76 10.85 -4.08
CA HIS A 75 26.78 11.57 -5.35
C HIS A 75 25.38 11.60 -5.97
N THR A 76 25.19 12.46 -6.98
CA THR A 76 23.91 12.52 -7.71
C THR A 76 23.73 11.25 -8.52
N ILE A 77 22.65 10.51 -8.23
CA ILE A 77 22.19 9.41 -9.07
C ILE A 77 21.06 9.90 -9.98
N SER A 78 20.85 9.19 -11.09
CA SER A 78 19.69 9.43 -11.94
C SER A 78 18.40 9.24 -11.12
N GLY A 79 17.36 10.02 -11.43
CA GLY A 79 16.12 10.02 -10.67
C GLY A 79 15.42 8.66 -10.59
N PRO A 80 14.32 8.57 -9.82
CA PRO A 80 13.65 7.30 -9.52
C PRO A 80 13.21 6.57 -10.79
N ILE A 81 13.34 5.24 -10.78
CA ILE A 81 12.98 4.36 -11.89
C ILE A 81 11.55 3.89 -11.69
N LEU A 82 10.63 4.23 -12.59
CA LEU A 82 9.25 3.70 -12.56
C LEU A 82 9.25 2.22 -12.93
N VAL A 83 8.90 1.37 -11.97
CA VAL A 83 8.76 -0.09 -12.13
C VAL A 83 7.38 -0.43 -12.70
N ALA A 84 6.33 0.16 -12.13
CA ALA A 84 4.96 -0.09 -12.55
C ALA A 84 4.04 1.07 -12.21
N ARG A 85 3.05 1.31 -13.08
CA ARG A 85 1.86 2.11 -12.80
C ARG A 85 0.64 1.22 -12.83
N ARG A 86 -0.16 1.23 -11.78
CA ARG A 86 -1.34 0.39 -11.59
C ARG A 86 -2.56 1.28 -11.35
N THR A 87 -3.71 0.90 -11.90
CA THR A 87 -5.00 1.50 -11.53
C THR A 87 -5.60 0.67 -10.42
N PHE A 88 -6.06 1.31 -9.35
CA PHE A 88 -6.65 0.60 -8.22
C PHE A 88 -8.07 0.13 -8.54
N ASP A 89 -8.31 -1.17 -8.37
CA ASP A 89 -9.65 -1.75 -8.50
C ASP A 89 -10.35 -1.74 -7.14
N ALA A 90 -11.18 -0.71 -6.93
CA ALA A 90 -11.95 -0.55 -5.70
C ALA A 90 -13.04 -1.62 -5.50
N SER A 91 -13.33 -2.46 -6.50
CA SER A 91 -14.29 -3.57 -6.38
C SER A 91 -13.66 -4.86 -5.81
N GLY A 92 -12.33 -4.96 -5.84
CA GLY A 92 -11.58 -6.11 -5.35
C GLY A 92 -11.10 -5.95 -3.90
N PRO A 93 -10.38 -6.97 -3.38
CA PRO A 93 -9.64 -6.82 -2.13
C PRO A 93 -8.66 -5.64 -2.22
N PRO A 94 -8.44 -4.87 -1.14
CA PRO A 94 -7.54 -3.73 -1.14
C PRO A 94 -6.06 -4.18 -1.08
N ILE A 95 -5.68 -5.10 -1.96
CA ILE A 95 -4.34 -5.68 -2.09
C ILE A 95 -3.92 -5.55 -3.54
N ASP A 96 -2.77 -4.93 -3.79
CA ASP A 96 -2.13 -4.94 -5.11
C ASP A 96 -0.90 -5.85 -5.07
N LYS A 97 -0.82 -6.78 -6.03
CA LYS A 97 0.28 -7.74 -6.10
C LYS A 97 0.64 -8.02 -7.54
N PHE A 98 1.93 -7.93 -7.86
CA PHE A 98 2.46 -8.20 -9.19
C PHE A 98 3.93 -8.57 -9.12
N ASP A 99 4.40 -9.24 -10.17
CA ASP A 99 5.81 -9.50 -10.39
C ASP A 99 6.40 -8.43 -11.31
N ALA A 100 7.63 -8.02 -11.01
CA ALA A 100 8.41 -7.08 -11.79
C ALA A 100 9.81 -7.64 -12.02
N VAL A 101 10.47 -7.17 -13.06
CA VAL A 101 11.88 -7.47 -13.34
C VAL A 101 12.70 -6.24 -12.97
N LEU A 102 13.80 -6.42 -12.25
CA LEU A 102 14.74 -5.33 -11.99
C LEU A 102 15.39 -4.95 -13.33
N PRO A 103 15.16 -3.74 -13.86
CA PRO A 103 15.73 -3.36 -15.14
C PRO A 103 17.25 -3.32 -15.06
N ASP A 104 17.91 -3.60 -16.17
CA ASP A 104 19.34 -3.33 -16.30
C ASP A 104 19.55 -1.82 -16.43
N TRP A 105 20.09 -1.21 -15.37
CA TRP A 105 20.22 0.24 -15.23
C TRP A 105 21.46 0.62 -14.42
N PHE A 106 21.74 1.92 -14.34
CA PHE A 106 22.85 2.46 -13.55
C PHE A 106 22.55 2.38 -12.05
N TYR A 107 23.02 1.30 -11.42
CA TYR A 107 23.06 1.14 -9.97
C TYR A 107 24.48 1.36 -9.45
N PHE A 108 24.61 1.69 -8.17
CA PHE A 108 25.88 2.03 -7.52
C PHE A 108 26.04 1.28 -6.21
N THR A 109 27.26 0.80 -5.96
CA THR A 109 27.58 -0.01 -4.78
C THR A 109 27.55 0.78 -3.46
N ASP A 110 27.65 2.12 -3.51
CA ASP A 110 27.56 3.01 -2.35
C ASP A 110 26.14 3.58 -2.13
N ALA A 111 25.16 3.17 -2.94
CA ALA A 111 23.78 3.62 -2.83
C ALA A 111 22.93 2.73 -1.93
N THR A 112 22.00 3.33 -1.19
CA THR A 112 20.91 2.63 -0.51
C THR A 112 19.66 2.71 -1.39
N TYR A 113 19.03 1.56 -1.65
CA TYR A 113 17.85 1.47 -2.49
C TYR A 113 16.57 1.17 -1.70
N SER A 114 15.47 1.69 -2.20
CA SER A 114 14.14 1.39 -1.71
C SER A 114 13.17 1.23 -2.86
N LEU A 115 12.16 0.38 -2.67
CA LEU A 115 10.94 0.45 -3.46
C LEU A 115 10.02 1.47 -2.80
N ARG A 116 9.75 2.59 -3.48
CA ARG A 116 8.76 3.59 -3.09
C ARG A 116 7.45 3.32 -3.83
N MET A 117 6.36 3.23 -3.09
CA MET A 117 5.00 3.26 -3.63
C MET A 117 4.42 4.65 -3.40
N GLU A 118 3.90 5.26 -4.46
CA GLU A 118 3.12 6.50 -4.42
C GLU A 118 1.65 6.19 -4.69
N ASN A 119 0.82 6.49 -3.70
CA ASN A 119 -0.63 6.41 -3.74
C ASN A 119 -1.20 7.77 -4.14
N SER A 120 -1.75 7.85 -5.34
CA SER A 120 -2.53 9.00 -5.80
C SER A 120 -4.00 8.80 -5.45
N PHE A 121 -4.59 9.67 -4.64
CA PHE A 121 -5.98 9.56 -4.20
C PHE A 121 -6.71 10.90 -4.26
N ALA A 122 -8.03 10.83 -4.47
CA ALA A 122 -8.88 12.02 -4.52
C ALA A 122 -9.19 12.53 -3.11
N ARG A 123 -9.17 13.85 -2.94
CA ARG A 123 -9.57 14.54 -1.71
C ARG A 123 -10.38 15.79 -2.06
N GLU A 124 -11.32 16.15 -1.20
CA GLU A 124 -12.06 17.41 -1.36
C GLU A 124 -11.15 18.59 -0.99
N GLY A 125 -11.08 19.57 -1.89
CA GLY A 125 -10.45 20.86 -1.65
C GLY A 125 -11.37 21.81 -0.88
N PRO A 126 -10.87 23.00 -0.47
CA PRO A 126 -11.64 23.97 0.31
C PRO A 126 -12.93 24.48 -0.38
N SER A 127 -12.99 24.41 -1.72
CA SER A 127 -14.15 24.79 -2.54
C SER A 127 -15.12 23.63 -2.80
N GLY A 128 -14.83 22.41 -2.33
CA GLY A 128 -15.57 21.19 -2.67
C GLY A 128 -15.12 20.51 -3.97
N ASP A 129 -14.20 21.12 -4.73
CA ASP A 129 -13.60 20.48 -5.90
C ASP A 129 -12.73 19.28 -5.50
N LYS A 130 -12.80 18.19 -6.26
CA LYS A 130 -11.90 17.04 -6.04
C LYS A 130 -10.53 17.34 -6.61
N VAL A 131 -9.51 17.26 -5.75
CA VAL A 131 -8.09 17.32 -6.14
C VAL A 131 -7.46 15.94 -5.97
N ILE A 132 -6.48 15.60 -6.81
CA ILE A 132 -5.64 14.44 -6.59
C ILE A 132 -4.45 14.87 -5.75
N THR A 133 -4.24 14.19 -4.63
CA THR A 133 -3.04 14.32 -3.81
C THR A 133 -2.28 13.00 -3.81
N VAL A 134 -1.02 13.06 -3.37
CA VAL A 134 -0.13 11.90 -3.34
C VAL A 134 0.37 11.68 -1.92
N GLY A 135 0.26 10.43 -1.47
CA GLY A 135 0.94 9.92 -0.29
C GLY A 135 1.84 8.77 -0.69
N GLY A 136 2.76 8.35 0.17
CA GLY A 136 3.68 7.29 -0.20
C GLY A 136 4.22 6.50 0.97
N LEU A 137 4.79 5.36 0.61
CA LEU A 137 5.45 4.42 1.50
C LEU A 137 6.72 3.92 0.83
N SER A 138 7.70 3.50 1.61
CA SER A 138 8.93 2.90 1.08
C SER A 138 9.33 1.68 1.88
N THR A 139 9.92 0.70 1.20
CA THR A 139 10.58 -0.44 1.85
C THR A 139 11.97 -0.64 1.27
N GLY A 140 12.92 -1.02 2.13
CA GLY A 140 14.31 -1.21 1.71
C GLY A 140 14.48 -2.43 0.82
N ILE A 141 15.32 -2.29 -0.20
CA ILE A 141 15.77 -3.40 -1.06
C ILE A 141 17.30 -3.36 -1.17
N GLN A 142 17.92 -4.51 -1.31
CA GLN A 142 19.34 -4.65 -1.58
C GLN A 142 19.53 -4.99 -3.05
N ILE A 143 20.29 -4.17 -3.77
CA ILE A 143 20.68 -4.46 -5.15
C ILE A 143 22.10 -5.03 -5.16
N THR A 144 22.27 -6.18 -5.81
CA THR A 144 23.54 -6.90 -5.96
C THR A 144 23.94 -7.04 -7.43
N GLY A 145 25.14 -7.57 -7.69
CA GLY A 145 25.64 -7.73 -9.06
C GLY A 145 25.95 -6.40 -9.76
N ILE A 146 26.15 -5.34 -8.99
CA ILE A 146 26.52 -4.02 -9.49
C ILE A 146 28.04 -4.01 -9.67
N GLU A 147 28.51 -3.76 -10.89
CA GLU A 147 29.94 -3.55 -11.13
C GLU A 147 30.35 -2.14 -10.65
N SER A 148 31.47 -2.06 -9.92
CA SER A 148 32.07 -0.78 -9.54
C SER A 148 32.64 -0.11 -10.80
N ASN A 149 32.03 0.99 -11.25
CA ASN A 149 32.66 1.88 -12.23
C ASN A 149 33.71 2.77 -11.58
#